data_AF-A0A2I0T5W9-F1
#
_entry.id   AF-A0A2I0T5W9-F1
#
_cell.length_a   1.000
_cell.length_b   1.000
_cell.length_c   1.000
_cell.angle_alpha   90.00
_cell.angle_beta   90.00
_cell.angle_gamma   90.00
#
_symmetry.space_group_name_H-M   'P 1'
#
loop_
_entity.id
_entity.type
_entity.pdbx_description
1 polymer ?
#
loop_
_entity_poly.entity_id
_entity_poly.type
_entity_poly.pdbx_seq_one_letter_code
_entity_poly.pdbx_strand_id
1 'polypeptide(L)'
;MRRAITTDLPDTPVDLVINCLDCHENAFLRDQPWYKAVVDWANQNRAPVLSIDPPINEMEQGIDAKWSLALGLPLPLGERAGRVYLCDIGIPQKVFQEVGINYHSPFGCKFVIPLHST
;
A
#
# COMPACT_ATOMS: atom_id res chain seq x y z
N MET A 1 -12.02 -29.89 4.46
CA MET A 1 -12.13 -28.86 5.51
C MET A 1 -11.17 -27.74 5.13
N ARG A 2 -11.64 -26.59 4.63
CA ARG A 2 -10.77 -25.45 4.29
C ARG A 2 -10.43 -24.73 5.59
N ARG A 3 -9.16 -24.74 6.01
CA ARG A 3 -8.67 -23.94 7.15
C ARG A 3 -8.90 -22.46 6.82
N ALA A 4 -9.47 -21.69 7.75
CA ALA A 4 -9.62 -20.25 7.55
C ALA A 4 -8.22 -19.63 7.58
N ILE A 5 -7.88 -18.83 6.55
CA ILE A 5 -6.53 -18.32 6.29
C ILE A 5 -5.94 -17.52 7.47
N THR A 6 -6.80 -16.96 8.32
CA THR A 6 -6.40 -16.16 9.47
C THR A 6 -6.10 -16.98 10.74
N THR A 7 -6.40 -18.30 10.79
CA THR A 7 -6.22 -19.09 12.03
C THR A 7 -4.76 -19.31 12.41
N ASP A 8 -3.84 -19.08 11.47
CA ASP A 8 -2.40 -19.22 11.72
C ASP A 8 -1.75 -17.85 12.03
N LEU A 9 -2.52 -16.75 12.02
CA LEU A 9 -2.04 -15.42 12.41
C LEU A 9 -2.15 -15.23 13.94
N PRO A 10 -1.31 -14.38 14.56
CA PRO A 10 -1.40 -14.11 16.00
C PRO A 10 -2.77 -13.53 16.40
N ASP A 11 -3.31 -14.06 17.51
CA ASP A 11 -4.52 -13.55 18.15
C ASP A 11 -4.26 -12.31 19.03
N THR A 12 -2.99 -11.98 19.27
CA THR A 12 -2.57 -10.77 19.98
C THR A 12 -2.08 -9.70 19.00
N PRO A 13 -2.18 -8.41 19.36
CA PRO A 13 -1.63 -7.33 18.54
C PRO A 13 -0.16 -7.57 18.22
N VAL A 14 0.20 -7.43 16.94
CA VAL A 14 1.59 -7.45 16.49
C VAL A 14 2.16 -6.02 16.48
N ASP A 15 3.47 -5.87 16.31
CA ASP A 15 4.10 -4.54 16.28
C ASP A 15 3.79 -3.77 14.98
N LEU A 16 3.61 -4.49 13.86
CA LEU A 16 3.38 -3.91 12.53
C LEU A 16 2.65 -4.92 11.64
N VAL A 17 1.67 -4.45 10.87
CA VAL A 17 1.06 -5.19 9.76
C VAL A 17 1.52 -4.57 8.45
N ILE A 18 2.00 -5.40 7.51
CA ILE A 18 2.34 -4.98 6.15
C ILE A 18 1.21 -5.44 5.22
N ASN A 19 0.53 -4.48 4.61
CA ASN A 19 -0.59 -4.71 3.70
C ASN A 19 -0.13 -4.61 2.24
N CYS A 20 -0.27 -5.72 1.51
CA CYS A 20 -0.07 -5.83 0.06
C CYS A 20 -1.26 -6.62 -0.57
N LEU A 21 -2.45 -6.52 0.00
CA LEU A 21 -3.59 -7.38 -0.34
C LEU A 21 -4.22 -7.08 -1.70
N ASP A 22 -4.07 -5.85 -2.19
CA ASP A 22 -4.80 -5.35 -3.34
C ASP A 22 -3.87 -5.06 -4.52
N CYS A 23 -4.45 -5.02 -5.71
CA CYS A 23 -3.80 -4.49 -6.90
C CYS A 23 -4.83 -3.83 -7.82
N HIS A 24 -4.36 -2.92 -8.65
CA HIS A 24 -5.20 -2.12 -9.55
C HIS A 24 -5.98 -2.94 -10.60
N GLU A 25 -5.60 -4.19 -10.83
CA GLU A 25 -6.15 -5.04 -11.91
C GLU A 25 -7.19 -6.06 -11.42
N ASN A 26 -7.19 -6.42 -10.13
CA ASN A 26 -7.97 -7.57 -9.63
C ASN A 26 -9.03 -7.17 -8.59
N ALA A 27 -9.84 -6.16 -8.90
CA ALA A 27 -10.89 -5.67 -8.00
C ALA A 27 -11.88 -6.76 -7.53
N PHE A 28 -12.11 -7.81 -8.34
CA PHE A 28 -12.99 -8.93 -7.99
C PHE A 28 -12.49 -9.77 -6.80
N LEU A 29 -11.20 -9.70 -6.45
CA LEU A 29 -10.65 -10.43 -5.31
C LEU A 29 -11.21 -9.90 -3.98
N ARG A 30 -11.68 -8.64 -3.94
CA ARG A 30 -12.25 -8.00 -2.75
C ARG A 30 -13.52 -8.68 -2.26
N ASP A 31 -14.27 -9.28 -3.17
CA ASP A 31 -15.50 -10.01 -2.85
C ASP A 31 -15.24 -11.39 -2.25
N GLN A 32 -14.01 -11.90 -2.36
CA GLN A 32 -13.68 -13.23 -1.90
C GLN A 32 -13.77 -13.33 -0.37
N PRO A 33 -14.31 -14.42 0.19
CA PRO A 33 -14.43 -14.60 1.64
C PRO A 33 -13.10 -14.49 2.38
N TRP A 34 -12.00 -14.94 1.75
CA TRP A 34 -10.67 -14.86 2.35
C TRP A 34 -10.17 -13.42 2.45
N TYR A 35 -10.47 -12.58 1.45
CA TYR A 35 -10.06 -11.19 1.44
C TYR A 35 -10.73 -10.44 2.59
N LYS A 36 -12.05 -10.60 2.71
CA LYS A 36 -12.85 -10.02 3.81
C LYS A 36 -12.33 -10.48 5.18
N ALA A 37 -12.04 -11.77 5.34
CA ALA A 37 -11.49 -12.31 6.58
C ALA A 37 -10.12 -11.71 6.95
N VAL A 38 -9.23 -11.48 5.98
CA VAL A 38 -7.91 -10.88 6.25
C VAL A 38 -8.02 -9.38 6.54
N VAL A 39 -8.91 -8.66 5.84
CA VAL A 39 -9.23 -7.26 6.15
C VAL A 39 -9.77 -7.13 7.57
N ASP A 40 -10.71 -7.99 7.95
CA ASP A 40 -11.29 -8.02 9.30
C ASP A 40 -10.21 -8.31 10.35
N TRP A 41 -9.32 -9.27 10.09
CA TRP A 41 -8.20 -9.57 11.00
C TRP A 41 -7.27 -8.37 11.18
N ALA A 42 -6.87 -7.71 10.09
CA ALA A 42 -5.98 -6.55 10.17
C ALA A 42 -6.60 -5.40 10.97
N ASN A 43 -7.89 -5.12 10.75
CA ASN A 43 -8.63 -4.09 11.47
C ASN A 43 -8.82 -4.45 12.96
N GLN A 44 -8.98 -5.74 13.30
CA GLN A 44 -9.13 -6.21 14.68
C GLN A 44 -7.80 -6.28 15.45
N ASN A 45 -6.67 -6.50 14.77
CA ASN A 45 -5.36 -6.62 15.41
C ASN A 45 -4.89 -5.31 16.07
N ARG A 46 -5.35 -4.15 15.56
CA ARG A 46 -5.01 -2.78 16.03
C ARG A 46 -3.53 -2.37 15.90
N ALA A 47 -2.68 -3.22 15.33
CA ALA A 47 -1.32 -2.84 14.97
C ALA A 47 -1.31 -1.69 13.95
N PRO A 48 -0.28 -0.83 13.95
CA PRO A 48 -0.11 0.12 12.86
C PRO A 48 0.10 -0.61 11.53
N VAL A 49 -0.51 -0.10 10.46
CA VAL A 49 -0.46 -0.70 9.13
C VAL A 49 0.46 0.11 8.22
N LEU A 50 1.38 -0.58 7.54
CA LEU A 50 2.14 -0.08 6.39
C LEU A 50 1.55 -0.70 5.12
N SER A 51 0.95 0.11 4.25
CA SER A 51 0.45 -0.35 2.96
C SER A 51 1.50 -0.10 1.87
N ILE A 52 1.88 -1.14 1.13
CA ILE A 52 2.82 -1.03 0.00
C ILE A 52 2.01 -1.04 -1.29
N ASP A 53 2.23 -0.03 -2.13
CA ASP A 53 1.52 0.19 -3.40
C ASP A 53 -0.01 0.04 -3.28
N PRO A 54 -0.66 0.79 -2.35
CA PRO A 54 -2.09 0.67 -2.13
C PRO A 54 -2.90 1.16 -3.35
N PRO A 55 -4.14 0.67 -3.51
CA PRO A 55 -5.03 1.16 -4.55
C PRO A 55 -5.37 2.64 -4.32
N ILE A 56 -5.52 3.39 -5.42
CA ILE A 56 -5.76 4.84 -5.39
C ILE A 56 -7.14 5.20 -4.78
N ASN A 57 -8.16 4.37 -5.03
CA ASN A 57 -9.52 4.67 -4.63
C ASN A 57 -9.74 4.38 -3.13
N GLU A 58 -10.08 5.41 -2.34
CA GLU A 58 -10.34 5.27 -0.91
C GLU A 58 -11.46 4.28 -0.58
N MET A 59 -12.45 4.14 -1.46
CA MET A 59 -13.54 3.16 -1.29
C MET A 59 -13.04 1.72 -1.40
N GLU A 60 -11.87 1.52 -2.01
CA GLU A 60 -11.25 0.21 -2.22
C GLU A 60 -10.28 -0.16 -1.10
N GLN A 61 -9.89 0.80 -0.25
CA GLN A 61 -9.00 0.56 0.86
C GLN A 61 -9.79 -0.06 2.03
N GLY A 62 -9.77 -1.39 2.18
CA GLY A 62 -10.44 -2.07 3.30
C GLY A 62 -9.79 -1.83 4.67
N ILE A 63 -8.54 -1.36 4.68
CA ILE A 63 -7.69 -1.21 5.87
C ILE A 63 -7.11 0.21 5.88
N ASP A 64 -7.25 0.92 7.00
CA ASP A 64 -6.67 2.24 7.17
C ASP A 64 -5.16 2.14 7.44
N ALA A 65 -4.37 2.79 6.61
CA ALA A 65 -2.92 2.76 6.72
C ALA A 65 -2.40 3.88 7.63
N LYS A 66 -1.43 3.57 8.48
CA LYS A 66 -0.66 4.61 9.18
C LYS A 66 0.39 5.23 8.26
N TRP A 67 0.97 4.39 7.40
CA TRP A 67 1.94 4.77 6.37
C TRP A 67 1.60 4.07 5.06
N SER A 68 1.80 4.77 3.96
CA SER A 68 1.71 4.17 2.62
C SER A 68 2.99 4.41 1.84
N LEU A 69 3.41 3.41 1.07
CA LEU A 69 4.60 3.46 0.24
C LEU A 69 4.21 3.38 -1.24
N ALA A 70 4.27 4.50 -1.95
CA ALA A 70 4.13 4.56 -3.40
C ALA A 70 5.47 4.19 -4.08
N LEU A 71 5.40 3.60 -5.27
CA LEU A 71 6.57 3.07 -5.98
C LEU A 71 6.85 3.86 -7.27
N GLY A 72 8.06 4.39 -7.42
CA GLY A 72 8.50 5.10 -8.62
C GLY A 72 7.95 6.53 -8.74
N LEU A 73 6.64 6.70 -8.86
CA LEU A 73 5.97 8.01 -8.88
C LEU A 73 4.87 8.11 -7.81
N PRO A 74 4.57 9.32 -7.32
CA PRO A 74 3.46 9.53 -6.39
C PRO A 74 2.13 9.07 -6.99
N LEU A 75 1.39 8.26 -6.23
CA LEU A 75 -0.01 7.98 -6.49
C LEU A 75 -0.88 9.06 -5.84
N PRO A 76 -2.03 9.45 -6.43
CA PRO A 76 -2.95 10.42 -5.83
C PRO A 76 -3.77 9.75 -4.71
N LEU A 77 -3.07 9.32 -3.66
CA LEU A 77 -3.65 8.62 -2.52
C LEU A 77 -4.47 9.59 -1.66
N GLY A 78 -5.60 9.10 -1.18
CA GLY A 78 -6.48 9.84 -0.26
C GLY A 78 -6.03 9.80 1.20
N GLU A 79 -6.88 10.32 2.09
CA GLU A 79 -6.57 10.48 3.53
C GLU A 79 -6.34 9.14 4.24
N ARG A 80 -7.02 8.08 3.80
CA ARG A 80 -6.94 6.72 4.36
C ARG A 80 -5.58 6.04 4.15
N ALA A 81 -4.75 6.58 3.25
CA ALA A 81 -3.38 6.14 3.06
C ALA A 81 -2.41 6.62 4.16
N GLY A 82 -2.85 7.52 5.05
CA GLY A 82 -2.03 8.05 6.12
C GLY A 82 -0.82 8.83 5.61
N ARG A 83 0.35 8.64 6.24
CA ARG A 83 1.58 9.32 5.81
C ARG A 83 2.17 8.63 4.58
N VAL A 84 2.22 9.34 3.46
CA VAL A 84 2.71 8.81 2.20
C VAL A 84 4.23 8.97 2.08
N TYR A 85 4.88 7.91 1.63
CA TYR A 85 6.29 7.86 1.27
C TYR A 85 6.41 7.43 -0.19
N LEU A 86 7.45 7.91 -0.86
CA LEU A 86 7.81 7.49 -2.21
C LEU A 86 9.08 6.65 -2.14
N CYS A 87 9.09 5.52 -2.85
CA CYS A 87 10.23 4.61 -2.96
C CYS A 87 10.83 4.66 -4.37
N ASP A 88 12.16 4.80 -4.44
CA ASP A 88 12.91 4.62 -5.69
C ASP A 88 13.09 3.12 -5.96
N ILE A 89 12.50 2.66 -7.07
CA ILE A 89 12.62 1.28 -7.54
C ILE A 89 13.63 1.14 -8.69
N GLY A 90 14.39 2.20 -9.00
CA GLY A 90 15.46 2.19 -9.98
C GLY A 90 15.01 2.37 -11.44
N ILE A 91 13.88 3.04 -11.68
CA ILE A 91 13.42 3.34 -13.05
C ILE A 91 14.41 4.35 -13.69
N PRO A 92 15.08 4.01 -14.80
CA PRO A 92 15.99 4.94 -15.47
C PRO A 92 15.25 6.16 -16.04
N GLN A 93 15.89 7.33 -16.02
CA GLN A 93 15.31 8.57 -16.52
C GLN A 93 14.75 8.47 -17.96
N LYS A 94 15.39 7.68 -18.81
CA LYS A 94 14.96 7.46 -20.20
C LYS A 94 13.57 6.82 -20.29
N VAL A 95 13.23 5.90 -19.38
CA VAL A 95 11.91 5.24 -19.36
C VAL A 95 10.80 6.26 -19.12
N PHE A 96 11.03 7.25 -18.24
CA PHE A 96 10.08 8.35 -18.04
C PHE A 96 9.95 9.24 -19.28
N GLN A 97 11.06 9.55 -19.95
CA GLN A 97 11.06 10.36 -21.17
C GLN A 97 10.28 9.68 -22.30
N GLU A 98 10.40 8.35 -22.43
CA GLU A 98 9.68 7.54 -23.43
C GLU A 98 8.15 7.63 -23.27
N VAL A 99 7.66 7.84 -22.04
CA VAL A 99 6.22 8.03 -21.75
C VAL A 99 5.82 9.51 -21.61
N GLY A 100 6.69 10.44 -22.03
CA GLY A 100 6.39 11.88 -22.05
C GLY A 100 6.52 12.59 -20.70
N ILE A 101 7.16 11.97 -19.70
CA ILE A 101 7.38 12.55 -18.38
C ILE A 101 8.79 13.16 -18.31
N ASN A 102 8.87 14.47 -18.09
CA ASN A 102 10.14 15.16 -17.84
C ASN A 102 10.62 14.93 -16.40
N TYR A 103 11.13 13.73 -16.13
CA TYR A 103 11.53 13.29 -14.80
C TYR A 103 12.90 13.81 -14.37
N HIS A 104 12.94 14.34 -13.15
CA HIS A 104 14.15 14.61 -12.37
C HIS A 104 13.98 13.92 -11.02
N SER A 105 15.00 13.19 -10.58
CA SER A 105 14.90 12.40 -9.34
C SER A 105 14.61 13.29 -8.13
N PRO A 106 13.49 13.08 -7.41
CA PRO A 106 13.18 13.82 -6.18
C PRO A 106 13.92 13.27 -4.95
N PHE A 107 14.65 12.15 -5.10
CA PHE A 107 15.14 11.36 -3.99
C PHE A 107 16.44 11.87 -3.34
N GLY A 108 17.18 12.73 -4.03
CA GLY A 108 18.50 13.18 -3.56
C GLY A 108 19.43 12.00 -3.30
N CYS A 109 19.88 11.82 -2.05
CA CYS A 109 20.74 10.71 -1.63
C CYS A 109 19.99 9.57 -0.91
N LYS A 110 18.65 9.57 -0.89
CA LYS A 110 17.81 8.58 -0.21
C LYS A 110 17.14 7.65 -1.22
N PHE A 111 16.66 6.49 -0.78
CA PHE A 111 15.79 5.62 -1.58
C PHE A 111 14.31 5.75 -1.23
N VAL A 112 14.01 6.29 -0.04
CA VAL A 112 12.64 6.52 0.43
C VAL A 112 12.54 7.93 0.99
N ILE A 113 11.56 8.70 0.52
CA ILE A 113 11.30 10.09 0.95
C ILE A 113 9.86 10.25 1.42
N PRO A 114 9.59 11.06 2.46
CA PRO A 114 8.22 11.42 2.82
C PRO A 114 7.64 12.39 1.77
N LEU A 115 6.35 12.22 1.47
CA LEU A 115 5.56 13.17 0.70
C LEU A 115 4.62 13.93 1.64
N HIS A 116 4.36 15.20 1.31
CA HIS A 116 3.46 16.06 2.06
C HIS A 116 2.46 16.70 1.11
N SER A 117 1.19 16.76 1.51
CA SER A 117 0.17 17.53 0.80
C SER A 117 0.56 19.01 0.85
N THR A 118 0.40 19.70 -0.28
CA THR A 118 0.52 21.16 -0.40
C THR A 118 -0.71 21.88 0.12
#